data_AF-A0A1J4XSI3-F1
#
_entry.id   AF-A0A1J4XSI3-F1
#
_cell.length_a   1.000
_cell.length_b   1.000
_cell.length_c   1.000
_cell.angle_alpha   90.00
_cell.angle_beta   90.00
_cell.angle_gamma   90.00
#
_symmetry.space_group_name_H-M   'P 1'
#
loop_
_entity.id
_entity.type
_entity.pdbx_description
1 polymer ?
#
loop_
_entity_poly.entity_id
_entity_poly.type
_entity_poly.pdbx_seq_one_letter_code
_entity_poly.pdbx_strand_id
1 'polypeptide(L)'
;MISSNKLHNDFEQFVAHLNAQEGEIVFASSLGAEDVVIHHLLAQVKRPVRIITLDTGRVFPEVYSLIPKLEEKYNQKIEIVFPERSDVDEFVGKYGINGFYHSVEARKGCCQARKIKPLRRALAGAGAWITGVRREQNDHRSTIEMKEDDTVFGLTKFNPLINWSQDDVWDFIRAQGIPYNPMHDRGFPSIGCQPCTRAVGEDEDPRAGRWWWECRNSGKAECGLHWNPETGKAEATCKDRPHAAAAKKEEKPSLTKLQPVHFGAHW
;
A
#
# COMPACT_ATOMS: atom_id res chain seq x y z
N MET A 1 -11.89 -1.43 21.81
CA MET A 1 -11.03 -2.11 22.83
C MET A 1 -10.99 -3.62 22.60
N ILE A 2 -9.92 -4.08 21.97
CA ILE A 2 -9.51 -5.49 21.96
C ILE A 2 -9.38 -5.96 23.41
N SER A 3 -10.02 -7.07 23.77
CA SER A 3 -9.74 -7.71 25.07
C SER A 3 -8.26 -8.11 25.11
N SER A 4 -7.54 -7.79 26.19
CA SER A 4 -6.14 -8.16 26.38
C SER A 4 -5.88 -9.65 26.09
N ASN A 5 -6.85 -10.52 26.36
CA ASN A 5 -6.76 -11.95 26.09
C ASN A 5 -6.81 -12.29 24.60
N LYS A 6 -7.61 -11.57 23.79
CA LYS A 6 -7.68 -11.77 22.33
C LYS A 6 -6.35 -11.38 21.68
N LEU A 7 -5.82 -10.21 22.04
CA LEU A 7 -4.55 -9.71 21.51
C LEU A 7 -3.39 -10.66 21.84
N HIS A 8 -3.33 -11.13 23.09
CA HIS A 8 -2.32 -12.08 23.53
C HIS A 8 -2.40 -13.40 22.75
N ASN A 9 -3.60 -13.97 22.59
CA ASN A 9 -3.78 -15.22 21.86
C ASN A 9 -3.40 -15.10 20.37
N ASP A 10 -3.86 -14.05 19.68
CA ASP A 10 -3.54 -13.82 18.26
C ASP A 10 -2.01 -13.64 18.08
N PHE A 11 -1.35 -12.93 19.00
CA PHE A 11 0.09 -12.73 18.96
C PHE A 11 0.88 -14.01 19.22
N GLU A 12 0.53 -14.78 20.26
CA GLU A 12 1.19 -16.06 20.56
C GLU A 12 1.05 -17.05 19.40
N GLN A 13 -0.14 -17.12 18.79
CA GLN A 13 -0.37 -17.96 17.61
C GLN A 13 0.50 -17.50 16.43
N PHE A 14 0.59 -16.20 16.18
CA PHE A 14 1.45 -15.65 15.14
C PHE A 14 2.92 -15.99 15.38
N VAL A 15 3.41 -15.81 16.60
CA VAL A 15 4.81 -16.14 16.97
C VAL A 15 5.09 -17.64 16.82
N ALA A 16 4.15 -18.50 17.21
CA ALA A 16 4.27 -19.95 17.01
C ALA A 16 4.42 -20.31 15.52
N HIS A 17 3.59 -19.70 14.66
CA HIS A 17 3.70 -19.88 13.21
C HIS A 17 5.03 -19.39 12.64
N LEU A 18 5.52 -18.23 13.07
CA LEU A 18 6.81 -17.70 12.61
C LEU A 18 7.98 -18.60 13.01
N ASN A 19 7.97 -19.13 14.23
CA ASN A 19 9.04 -20.00 14.72
C ASN A 19 9.04 -21.38 14.05
N ALA A 20 7.88 -21.87 13.60
CA ALA A 20 7.76 -23.11 12.86
C ALA A 20 8.09 -22.98 11.36
N GLN A 21 8.24 -21.75 10.85
CA GLN A 21 8.47 -21.51 9.44
C GLN A 21 9.94 -21.72 9.05
N GLU A 22 10.16 -22.57 8.06
CA GLU A 22 11.47 -22.77 7.44
C GLU A 22 11.77 -21.67 6.40
N GLY A 23 13.05 -21.37 6.22
CA GLY A 23 13.52 -20.37 5.26
C GLY A 23 13.53 -18.93 5.79
N GLU A 24 13.88 -17.99 4.92
CA GLU A 24 13.79 -16.56 5.23
C GLU A 24 12.31 -16.13 5.29
N ILE A 25 11.98 -15.26 6.25
CA ILE A 25 10.67 -14.63 6.35
C ILE A 25 10.82 -13.16 6.00
N VAL A 26 10.02 -12.69 5.04
CA VAL A 26 10.05 -11.32 4.56
C VAL A 26 8.76 -10.59 4.94
N PHE A 27 8.85 -9.51 5.71
CA PHE A 27 7.71 -8.63 5.96
C PHE A 27 7.66 -7.52 4.90
N ALA A 28 6.64 -7.57 4.04
CA ALA A 28 6.40 -6.55 3.02
C ALA A 28 5.51 -5.44 3.58
N SER A 29 6.13 -4.32 3.97
CA SER A 29 5.46 -3.20 4.62
C SER A 29 5.21 -2.04 3.66
N SER A 30 3.95 -1.63 3.54
CA SER A 30 3.55 -0.38 2.90
C SER A 30 3.65 0.83 3.83
N LEU A 31 4.01 0.60 5.11
CA LEU A 31 4.04 1.58 6.19
C LEU A 31 2.66 2.23 6.45
N GLY A 32 1.58 1.50 6.13
CA GLY A 32 0.22 1.82 6.57
C GLY A 32 -0.01 1.52 8.05
N ALA A 33 -1.19 1.86 8.55
CA ALA A 33 -1.56 1.70 9.97
C ALA A 33 -1.39 0.25 10.47
N GLU A 34 -1.81 -0.73 9.68
CA GLU A 34 -1.69 -2.16 9.96
C GLU A 34 -0.22 -2.58 10.01
N ASP A 35 0.56 -2.12 9.04
CA ASP A 35 1.94 -2.54 8.90
C ASP A 35 2.84 -1.99 10.01
N VAL A 36 2.55 -0.80 10.55
CA VAL A 36 3.30 -0.28 11.71
C VAL A 36 2.97 -1.03 13.00
N VAL A 37 1.76 -1.57 13.12
CA VAL A 37 1.40 -2.52 14.20
C VAL A 37 2.17 -3.82 14.03
N ILE A 38 2.23 -4.39 12.83
CA ILE A 38 3.00 -5.61 12.59
C ILE A 38 4.49 -5.39 12.87
N HIS A 39 5.07 -4.26 12.45
CA HIS A 39 6.45 -3.91 12.78
C HIS A 39 6.66 -3.90 14.30
N HIS A 40 5.76 -3.25 15.05
CA HIS A 40 5.81 -3.24 16.51
C HIS A 40 5.78 -4.65 17.12
N LEU A 41 4.91 -5.53 16.60
CA LEU A 41 4.82 -6.91 17.05
C LEU A 41 6.10 -7.69 16.73
N LEU A 42 6.64 -7.55 15.51
CA LEU A 42 7.88 -8.21 15.09
C LEU A 42 9.10 -7.76 15.88
N ALA A 43 9.13 -6.51 16.37
CA ALA A 43 10.19 -6.03 17.25
C ALA A 43 10.26 -6.78 18.60
N GLN A 44 9.17 -7.45 18.99
CA GLN A 44 9.11 -8.26 20.21
C GLN A 44 9.46 -9.74 19.97
N VAL A 45 9.62 -10.15 18.71
CA VAL A 45 9.89 -11.53 18.32
C VAL A 45 11.40 -11.76 18.19
N LYS A 46 11.90 -12.86 18.77
CA LYS A 46 13.34 -13.21 18.73
C LYS A 46 13.81 -13.79 17.38
N ARG A 47 12.87 -14.15 16.51
CA ARG A 47 13.15 -14.67 15.16
C ARG A 47 13.49 -13.50 14.22
N PRO A 48 14.65 -13.53 13.53
CA PRO A 48 14.96 -12.53 12.53
C PRO A 48 13.93 -12.55 11.39
N VAL A 49 13.42 -11.37 11.04
CA VAL A 49 12.52 -11.14 9.90
C VAL A 49 13.11 -10.01 9.08
N ARG A 50 13.22 -10.21 7.76
CA ARG A 50 13.68 -9.18 6.84
C ARG A 50 12.51 -8.25 6.53
N ILE A 51 12.65 -6.98 6.89
CA ILE A 51 11.59 -5.98 6.69
C ILE A 51 11.89 -5.19 5.41
N ILE A 52 10.96 -5.18 4.46
CA ILE A 52 11.09 -4.44 3.21
C ILE A 52 9.96 -3.43 3.04
N THR A 53 10.24 -2.34 2.33
CA THR A 53 9.21 -1.44 1.79
C THR A 53 9.46 -1.17 0.32
N LEU A 54 8.39 -1.02 -0.46
CA LEU A 54 8.46 -0.77 -1.89
C LEU A 54 8.45 0.74 -2.16
N ASP A 55 9.58 1.32 -2.52
CA ASP A 55 9.60 2.67 -3.03
C ASP A 55 9.31 2.70 -4.52
N THR A 56 8.06 3.04 -4.84
CA THR A 56 7.61 3.21 -6.22
C THR A 56 8.18 4.44 -6.95
N GLY A 57 8.93 5.30 -6.26
CA GLY A 57 9.35 6.63 -6.71
C GLY A 57 8.21 7.66 -6.77
N ARG A 58 7.03 7.29 -6.26
CA ARG A 58 5.77 8.06 -6.33
C ARG A 58 4.99 8.01 -5.02
N VAL A 59 5.63 7.68 -3.90
CA VAL A 59 5.01 7.66 -2.56
C VAL A 59 4.91 9.08 -2.00
N PHE A 60 4.15 9.25 -0.92
CA PHE A 60 4.12 10.53 -0.20
C PHE A 60 5.45 10.77 0.52
N PRO A 61 5.92 12.03 0.62
CA PRO A 61 7.10 12.39 1.43
C PRO A 61 7.01 11.94 2.89
N GLU A 62 5.79 11.90 3.44
CA GLU A 62 5.50 11.45 4.80
C GLU A 62 5.84 9.97 5.01
N VAL A 63 5.82 9.14 3.95
CA VAL A 63 6.27 7.73 4.00
C VAL A 63 7.78 7.69 4.28
N TYR A 64 8.59 8.48 3.56
CA TYR A 64 10.03 8.56 3.81
C TYR A 64 10.35 9.08 5.20
N SER A 65 9.56 10.04 5.69
CA SER A 65 9.74 10.62 7.03
C SER A 65 9.40 9.64 8.17
N LEU A 66 8.63 8.58 7.88
CA LEU A 66 8.24 7.57 8.85
C LEU A 66 9.28 6.47 9.02
N ILE A 67 9.99 6.10 7.94
CA ILE A 67 11.05 5.07 7.95
C ILE A 67 12.04 5.27 9.11
N PRO A 68 12.76 6.41 9.22
CA PRO A 68 13.77 6.58 10.27
C PRO A 68 13.17 6.55 11.68
N LYS A 69 11.91 7.00 11.86
CA LYS A 69 11.23 6.95 13.17
C LYS A 69 10.97 5.52 13.63
N LEU A 70 10.58 4.64 12.70
CA LEU A 70 10.37 3.23 12.98
C LEU A 70 11.71 2.53 13.23
N GLU A 71 12.72 2.80 12.39
CA GLU A 71 14.06 2.21 12.58
C GLU A 71 14.67 2.61 13.92
N GLU A 72 14.56 3.88 14.32
CA GLU A 72 15.06 4.39 15.60
C GLU A 72 14.31 3.76 16.78
N LYS A 73 12.97 3.70 16.72
CA LYS A 73 12.16 3.16 17.82
C LYS A 73 12.41 1.67 18.05
N TYR A 74 12.57 0.88 16.98
CA TYR A 74 12.65 -0.58 17.09
C TYR A 74 14.07 -1.13 16.91
N ASN A 75 15.04 -0.30 16.54
CA ASN A 75 16.40 -0.72 16.20
C ASN A 75 16.43 -1.84 15.15
N GLN A 76 15.55 -1.73 14.14
CA GLN A 76 15.41 -2.66 13.03
C GLN A 76 15.55 -1.90 11.72
N LYS A 77 16.24 -2.48 10.74
CA LYS A 77 16.40 -1.86 9.41
C LYS A 77 15.24 -2.22 8.48
N ILE A 78 14.77 -1.20 7.75
CA ILE A 78 13.79 -1.36 6.68
C ILE A 78 14.53 -1.27 5.35
N GLU A 79 14.58 -2.37 4.62
CA GLU A 79 15.15 -2.38 3.28
C GLU A 79 14.22 -1.67 2.29
N ILE A 80 14.73 -0.70 1.55
CA ILE A 80 13.98 0.02 0.54
C ILE A 80 14.22 -0.65 -0.82
N VAL A 81 13.16 -1.18 -1.41
CA VAL A 81 13.20 -1.88 -2.70
C VAL A 81 12.64 -0.97 -3.79
N PHE A 82 13.47 -0.64 -4.78
CA PHE A 82 13.12 0.22 -5.90
C PHE A 82 12.73 -0.56 -7.16
N PRO A 83 11.96 0.03 -8.09
CA PRO A 83 11.77 -0.54 -9.41
C PRO A 83 13.03 -0.50 -10.26
N GLU A 84 13.14 -1.45 -11.19
CA GLU A 84 14.16 -1.36 -12.23
C GLU A 84 13.83 -0.21 -13.18
N ARG A 85 14.87 0.50 -13.59
CA ARG A 85 14.74 1.60 -14.55
C ARG A 85 14.08 1.14 -15.85
N SER A 86 14.50 0.00 -16.38
CA SER A 86 13.97 -0.54 -17.65
C SER A 86 12.46 -0.76 -17.62
N ASP A 87 11.93 -1.30 -16.51
CA ASP A 87 10.49 -1.54 -16.33
C ASP A 87 9.70 -0.22 -16.28
N VAL A 88 10.27 0.80 -15.64
CA VAL A 88 9.67 2.13 -15.56
C VAL A 88 9.72 2.82 -16.92
N ASP A 89 10.85 2.78 -17.61
CA ASP A 89 11.06 3.38 -18.92
C ASP A 89 10.12 2.76 -19.96
N GLU A 90 9.91 1.43 -19.93
CA GLU A 90 8.94 0.74 -20.78
C GLU A 90 7.50 1.24 -20.54
N PHE A 91 7.09 1.31 -19.27
CA PHE A 91 5.75 1.81 -18.91
C PHE A 91 5.56 3.27 -19.37
N VAL A 92 6.54 4.14 -19.07
CA VAL A 92 6.47 5.57 -19.41
C VAL A 92 6.52 5.78 -20.91
N GLY A 93 7.32 5.01 -21.66
CA GLY A 93 7.36 5.08 -23.11
C GLY A 93 6.03 4.69 -23.77
N LYS A 94 5.31 3.71 -23.18
CA LYS A 94 4.02 3.24 -23.71
C LYS A 94 2.83 4.09 -23.29
N TYR A 95 2.73 4.47 -22.02
CA TYR A 95 1.53 5.11 -21.45
C TYR A 95 1.76 6.54 -20.96
N GLY A 96 3.01 7.02 -20.90
CA GLY A 96 3.38 8.32 -20.33
C GLY A 96 3.56 8.29 -18.81
N ILE A 97 4.15 9.37 -18.25
CA ILE A 97 4.53 9.46 -16.83
C ILE A 97 3.35 9.30 -15.85
N ASN A 98 2.16 9.69 -16.29
CA ASN A 98 0.89 9.59 -15.56
C ASN A 98 -0.14 8.72 -16.31
N GLY A 99 0.34 7.79 -17.14
CA GLY A 99 -0.50 6.95 -17.99
C GLY A 99 -1.54 6.11 -17.25
N PHE A 100 -1.30 5.85 -15.97
CA PHE A 100 -2.19 5.11 -15.09
C PHE A 100 -3.56 5.76 -14.86
N TYR A 101 -3.77 7.02 -15.25
CA TYR A 101 -5.12 7.62 -15.26
C TYR A 101 -5.96 7.23 -16.48
N HIS A 102 -5.34 6.73 -17.56
CA HIS A 102 -6.01 6.58 -18.84
C HIS A 102 -6.78 5.27 -18.99
N SER A 103 -6.36 4.21 -18.29
CA SER A 103 -7.09 2.93 -18.27
C SER A 103 -6.67 2.07 -17.09
N VAL A 104 -7.54 1.10 -16.75
CA VAL A 104 -7.23 0.06 -15.75
C VAL A 104 -6.00 -0.76 -16.18
N GLU A 105 -5.85 -1.04 -17.47
CA GLU A 105 -4.67 -1.71 -18.02
C GLU A 105 -3.40 -0.91 -17.75
N ALA A 106 -3.40 0.39 -18.06
CA ALA A 106 -2.24 1.26 -17.81
C ALA A 106 -1.94 1.38 -16.31
N ARG A 107 -2.96 1.48 -15.45
CA ARG A 107 -2.75 1.45 -13.99
C ARG A 107 -2.13 0.13 -13.53
N LYS A 108 -2.62 -1.01 -14.02
CA LYS A 108 -2.05 -2.32 -13.74
C LYS A 108 -0.61 -2.42 -14.25
N GLY A 109 -0.30 -1.90 -15.43
CA GLY A 109 1.06 -1.80 -15.97
C GLY A 109 2.00 -0.99 -15.07
N CYS A 110 1.54 0.17 -14.59
CA CYS A 110 2.30 0.98 -13.62
C CYS A 110 2.55 0.21 -12.31
N CYS A 111 1.52 -0.45 -11.76
CA CYS A 111 1.68 -1.27 -10.56
C CYS A 111 2.61 -2.47 -10.81
N GLN A 112 2.54 -3.08 -11.99
CA GLN A 112 3.39 -4.20 -12.37
C GLN A 112 4.87 -3.79 -12.37
N ALA A 113 5.20 -2.69 -13.05
CA ALA A 113 6.55 -2.15 -13.13
C ALA A 113 7.06 -1.65 -11.76
N ARG A 114 6.23 -0.91 -11.02
CA ARG A 114 6.68 -0.21 -9.80
C ARG A 114 6.52 -0.99 -8.51
N LYS A 115 5.67 -2.02 -8.47
CA LYS A 115 5.34 -2.77 -7.23
C LYS A 115 5.55 -4.27 -7.39
N ILE A 116 4.98 -4.88 -8.44
CA ILE A 116 4.92 -6.35 -8.51
C ILE A 116 6.26 -6.96 -8.92
N LYS A 117 6.92 -6.44 -9.97
CA LYS A 117 8.26 -6.92 -10.35
C LYS A 117 9.28 -6.73 -9.21
N PRO A 118 9.34 -5.56 -8.53
CA PRO A 118 10.25 -5.38 -7.40
C PRO A 118 9.93 -6.26 -6.20
N LEU A 119 8.65 -6.42 -5.86
CA LEU A 119 8.24 -7.33 -4.79
C LEU A 119 8.66 -8.77 -5.08
N ARG A 120 8.41 -9.27 -6.31
CA ARG A 120 8.83 -10.62 -6.70
C ARG A 120 10.33 -10.83 -6.55
N ARG A 121 11.14 -9.83 -6.90
CA ARG A 121 12.59 -9.88 -6.71
C ARG A 121 12.97 -9.90 -5.23
N ALA A 122 12.30 -9.09 -4.41
CA ALA A 122 12.59 -9.04 -2.98
C ALA A 122 12.19 -10.32 -2.24
N LEU A 123 11.12 -11.00 -2.69
CA LEU A 123 10.63 -12.25 -2.14
C LEU A 123 11.34 -13.50 -2.68
N ALA A 124 12.22 -13.36 -3.68
CA ALA A 124 12.87 -14.50 -4.31
C ALA A 124 13.73 -15.28 -3.30
N GLY A 125 13.45 -16.57 -3.14
CA GLY A 125 14.16 -17.46 -2.20
C GLY A 125 13.68 -17.39 -0.75
N ALA A 126 12.67 -16.57 -0.44
CA ALA A 126 12.02 -16.60 0.86
C ALA A 126 11.24 -17.92 1.05
N GLY A 127 11.02 -18.31 2.31
CA GLY A 127 10.09 -19.39 2.66
C GLY A 127 8.68 -18.87 2.96
N ALA A 128 8.60 -17.63 3.46
CA ALA A 128 7.32 -17.00 3.76
C ALA A 128 7.37 -15.47 3.66
N TRP A 129 6.19 -14.86 3.60
CA TRP A 129 6.04 -13.42 3.70
C TRP A 129 4.87 -12.98 4.59
N ILE A 130 4.96 -11.78 5.15
CA ILE A 130 3.96 -11.21 6.06
C ILE A 130 3.31 -9.99 5.39
N THR A 131 2.00 -9.83 5.56
CA THR A 131 1.22 -8.68 5.05
C THR A 131 0.25 -8.12 6.09
N GLY A 132 -0.07 -6.82 5.98
CA GLY A 132 -1.07 -6.13 6.82
C GLY A 132 -2.53 -6.31 6.43
N VAL A 133 -2.87 -7.31 5.63
CA VAL A 133 -4.26 -7.52 5.15
C VAL A 133 -5.19 -7.85 6.31
N ARG A 134 -6.34 -7.16 6.38
CA ARG A 134 -7.43 -7.48 7.31
C ARG A 134 -8.68 -7.97 6.57
N ARG A 135 -9.51 -8.76 7.26
CA ARG A 135 -10.74 -9.31 6.68
C ARG A 135 -11.72 -8.23 6.22
N GLU A 136 -11.83 -7.13 6.97
CA GLU A 136 -12.74 -6.01 6.66
C GLU A 136 -12.38 -5.27 5.37
N GLN A 137 -11.17 -5.44 4.84
CA GLN A 137 -10.70 -4.73 3.64
C GLN A 137 -11.01 -5.48 2.34
N ASN A 138 -11.49 -6.72 2.42
CA ASN A 138 -11.77 -7.56 1.27
C ASN A 138 -13.29 -7.74 1.09
N ASP A 139 -13.78 -7.47 -0.12
CA ASP A 139 -15.21 -7.57 -0.47
C ASP A 139 -15.72 -9.01 -0.48
N HIS A 140 -14.83 -9.96 -0.72
CA HIS A 140 -15.12 -11.36 -0.52
C HIS A 140 -15.04 -11.62 0.99
N ARG A 141 -16.19 -12.00 1.58
CA ARG A 141 -16.31 -12.66 2.90
C ARG A 141 -15.53 -13.99 2.92
N SER A 142 -14.24 -13.92 2.66
CA SER A 142 -13.41 -15.00 2.18
C SER A 142 -12.62 -15.62 3.32
N THR A 143 -12.36 -16.90 3.14
CA THR A 143 -11.71 -17.90 3.97
C THR A 143 -10.24 -17.60 4.27
N ILE A 144 -9.87 -16.31 4.35
CA ILE A 144 -8.49 -15.90 4.58
C ILE A 144 -8.16 -16.18 6.04
N GLU A 145 -7.15 -17.02 6.21
CA GLU A 145 -6.61 -17.42 7.49
C GLU A 145 -5.36 -16.61 7.84
N MET A 146 -4.92 -16.72 9.09
CA MET A 146 -3.68 -16.09 9.55
C MET A 146 -2.46 -16.64 8.79
N LYS A 147 -2.50 -17.90 8.37
CA LYS A 147 -1.49 -18.58 7.57
C LYS A 147 -2.18 -19.17 6.35
N GLU A 148 -1.71 -18.86 5.16
CA GLU A 148 -2.21 -19.44 3.91
C GLU A 148 -1.09 -19.67 2.91
N ASP A 149 -1.33 -20.54 1.92
CA ASP A 149 -0.39 -20.75 0.83
C ASP A 149 -0.67 -19.73 -0.28
N ASP A 150 0.36 -18.96 -0.62
CA ASP A 150 0.31 -17.99 -1.71
C ASP A 150 0.79 -18.62 -3.01
N THR A 151 -0.15 -18.97 -3.87
CA THR A 151 0.14 -19.57 -5.18
C THR A 151 0.79 -18.61 -6.18
N VAL A 152 0.72 -17.30 -5.94
CA VAL A 152 1.28 -16.26 -6.83
C VAL A 152 2.79 -16.17 -6.69
N PHE A 153 3.28 -16.26 -5.46
CA PHE A 153 4.71 -16.22 -5.14
C PHE A 153 5.29 -17.59 -4.78
N GLY A 154 4.45 -18.61 -4.56
CA GLY A 154 4.87 -19.94 -4.12
C GLY A 154 5.41 -19.92 -2.69
N LEU A 155 4.82 -19.10 -1.81
CA LEU A 155 5.29 -18.85 -0.45
C LEU A 155 4.19 -19.10 0.57
N THR A 156 4.56 -19.41 1.81
CA THR A 156 3.62 -19.26 2.92
C THR A 156 3.38 -17.77 3.17
N LYS A 157 2.13 -17.35 3.35
CA LYS A 157 1.75 -15.97 3.64
C LYS A 157 1.11 -15.86 5.02
N PHE A 158 1.54 -14.86 5.79
CA PHE A 158 1.04 -14.57 7.12
C PHE A 158 0.26 -13.25 7.16
N ASN A 159 -0.93 -13.28 7.75
CA ASN A 159 -1.83 -12.15 7.94
C ASN A 159 -2.15 -11.99 9.45
N PRO A 160 -1.20 -11.49 10.27
CA PRO A 160 -1.33 -11.50 11.75
C PRO A 160 -2.51 -10.67 12.26
N LEU A 161 -2.95 -9.66 11.51
CA LEU A 161 -4.05 -8.77 11.90
C LEU A 161 -5.39 -9.14 11.25
N ILE A 162 -5.53 -10.36 10.72
CA ILE A 162 -6.69 -10.76 9.91
C ILE A 162 -8.03 -10.59 10.66
N ASN A 163 -8.03 -10.78 11.99
CA ASN A 163 -9.21 -10.69 12.87
C ASN A 163 -9.37 -9.33 13.58
N TRP A 164 -8.55 -8.34 13.23
CA TRP A 164 -8.61 -7.02 13.85
C TRP A 164 -9.56 -6.12 13.08
N SER A 165 -10.38 -5.36 13.82
CA SER A 165 -11.13 -4.26 13.24
C SER A 165 -10.23 -3.05 12.98
N GLN A 166 -10.74 -2.05 12.26
CA GLN A 166 -10.05 -0.76 12.14
C GLN A 166 -9.82 -0.10 13.50
N ASP A 167 -10.80 -0.14 14.40
CA ASP A 167 -10.69 0.46 15.73
C ASP A 167 -9.65 -0.24 16.59
N ASP A 168 -9.58 -1.58 16.48
CA ASP A 168 -8.57 -2.39 17.14
C ASP A 168 -7.14 -1.95 16.76
N VAL A 169 -6.88 -1.72 15.47
CA VAL A 169 -5.58 -1.22 14.98
C VAL A 169 -5.26 0.15 15.57
N TRP A 170 -6.19 1.09 15.51
CA TRP A 170 -5.96 2.46 15.95
C TRP A 170 -5.85 2.59 17.47
N ASP A 171 -6.67 1.86 18.22
CA ASP A 171 -6.58 1.78 19.68
C ASP A 171 -5.19 1.28 20.09
N PHE A 172 -4.69 0.25 19.42
CA PHE A 172 -3.36 -0.31 19.69
C PHE A 172 -2.23 0.66 19.34
N ILE A 173 -2.29 1.31 18.16
CA ILE A 173 -1.32 2.34 17.75
C ILE A 173 -1.19 3.43 18.82
N ARG A 174 -2.34 3.95 19.29
CA ARG A 174 -2.37 4.99 20.32
C ARG A 174 -1.86 4.50 21.66
N ALA A 175 -2.32 3.33 22.12
CA ALA A 175 -1.93 2.76 23.41
C ALA A 175 -0.43 2.46 23.49
N GLN A 176 0.19 2.02 22.40
CA GLN A 176 1.62 1.67 22.33
C GLN A 176 2.51 2.82 21.83
N GLY A 177 1.93 3.99 21.53
CA GLY A 177 2.63 5.15 20.99
C GLY A 177 3.42 4.82 19.71
N ILE A 178 2.84 4.01 18.82
CA ILE A 178 3.50 3.56 17.59
C ILE A 178 3.56 4.73 16.60
N PRO A 179 4.75 5.08 16.05
CA PRO A 179 4.84 6.06 14.99
C PRO A 179 4.03 5.61 13.77
N TYR A 180 3.16 6.49 13.28
CA TYR A 180 2.33 6.23 12.09
C TYR A 180 2.43 7.40 11.12
N ASN A 181 1.90 7.20 9.90
CA ASN A 181 1.95 8.22 8.86
C ASN A 181 0.94 9.35 9.17
N PRO A 182 1.38 10.61 9.32
CA PRO A 182 0.49 11.73 9.69
C PRO A 182 -0.57 12.04 8.63
N MET A 183 -0.48 11.47 7.43
CA MET A 183 -1.54 11.56 6.43
C MET A 183 -2.85 10.92 6.92
N HIS A 184 -2.80 9.95 7.83
CA HIS A 184 -4.01 9.38 8.42
C HIS A 184 -4.85 10.43 9.16
N ASP A 185 -4.22 11.37 9.86
CA ASP A 185 -4.90 12.49 10.56
C ASP A 185 -5.45 13.54 9.59
N ARG A 186 -5.08 13.45 8.31
CA ARG A 186 -5.49 14.37 7.23
C ARG A 186 -6.57 13.75 6.33
N GLY A 187 -7.26 12.72 6.80
CA GLY A 187 -8.33 12.05 6.08
C GLY A 187 -7.87 11.01 5.05
N PHE A 188 -6.65 10.47 5.18
CA PHE A 188 -6.14 9.39 4.31
C PHE A 188 -6.13 8.05 5.05
N PRO A 189 -7.27 7.34 5.19
CA PRO A 189 -7.32 6.05 5.88
C PRO A 189 -6.56 4.94 5.15
N SER A 190 -6.51 4.95 3.81
CA SER A 190 -5.68 4.05 3.01
C SER A 190 -4.64 4.83 2.22
N ILE A 191 -3.36 4.59 2.48
CA ILE A 191 -2.25 5.31 1.85
C ILE A 191 -1.59 4.44 0.77
N GLY A 192 -1.33 5.02 -0.40
CA GLY A 192 -0.59 4.39 -1.48
C GLY A 192 0.38 5.38 -2.14
N CYS A 193 0.58 5.24 -3.45
CA CYS A 193 1.31 6.25 -4.22
C CYS A 193 0.54 7.58 -4.17
N GLN A 194 1.25 8.69 -4.04
CA GLN A 194 0.72 10.05 -3.99
C GLN A 194 -0.25 10.39 -5.14
N PRO A 195 0.05 10.10 -6.42
CA PRO A 195 -0.89 10.40 -7.50
C PRO A 195 -2.11 9.45 -7.52
N CYS A 196 -2.07 8.35 -6.75
CA CYS A 196 -3.10 7.31 -6.73
C CYS A 196 -3.84 7.20 -5.40
N THR A 197 -3.61 8.17 -4.49
CA THR A 197 -4.35 8.30 -3.22
C THR A 197 -4.92 9.71 -3.02
N ARG A 198 -6.18 9.81 -2.58
CA ARG A 198 -6.80 11.05 -2.08
C ARG A 198 -7.36 10.86 -0.67
N ALA A 199 -7.63 11.97 0.02
CA ALA A 199 -8.43 11.95 1.24
C ALA A 199 -9.88 11.55 0.95
N VAL A 200 -10.55 11.01 1.96
CA VAL A 200 -11.98 10.63 1.93
C VAL A 200 -12.74 11.32 3.06
N GLY A 201 -14.04 11.52 2.87
CA GLY A 201 -14.94 11.98 3.92
C GLY A 201 -15.24 10.90 4.97
N GLU A 202 -15.81 11.30 6.10
CA GLU A 202 -16.12 10.40 7.23
C GLU A 202 -17.10 9.28 6.86
N ASP A 203 -18.06 9.57 5.97
CA ASP A 203 -19.06 8.61 5.49
C ASP A 203 -18.62 7.83 4.24
N GLU A 204 -17.45 8.12 3.68
CA GLU A 204 -16.93 7.40 2.52
C GLU A 204 -16.25 6.10 2.94
N ASP A 205 -16.32 5.08 2.07
CA ASP A 205 -15.53 3.85 2.24
C ASP A 205 -14.04 4.21 2.45
N PRO A 206 -13.34 3.64 3.46
CA PRO A 206 -11.93 3.94 3.74
C PRO A 206 -10.97 3.70 2.56
N ARG A 207 -11.38 2.92 1.55
CA ARG A 207 -10.62 2.67 0.32
C ARG A 207 -11.09 3.50 -0.88
N ALA A 208 -12.15 4.31 -0.75
CA ALA A 208 -12.65 5.20 -1.82
C ALA A 208 -11.61 6.23 -2.30
N GLY A 209 -10.58 6.47 -1.50
CA GLY A 209 -9.45 7.33 -1.84
C GLY A 209 -8.45 6.69 -2.80
N ARG A 210 -8.57 5.39 -3.12
CA ARG A 210 -7.65 4.63 -3.95
C ARG A 210 -8.19 4.51 -5.37
N TRP A 211 -7.40 4.93 -6.36
CA TRP A 211 -7.80 4.93 -7.78
C TRP A 211 -9.21 5.51 -8.01
N TRP A 212 -9.52 6.61 -7.32
CA TRP A 212 -10.86 7.22 -7.28
C TRP A 212 -11.41 7.61 -8.65
N TRP A 213 -10.56 7.74 -9.67
CA TRP A 213 -10.98 7.98 -11.05
C TRP A 213 -11.51 6.72 -11.75
N GLU A 214 -11.09 5.52 -11.32
CA GLU A 214 -11.60 4.23 -11.81
C GLU A 214 -13.01 3.95 -11.28
N CYS A 215 -13.40 4.62 -10.19
CA CYS A 215 -14.78 4.64 -9.67
C CYS A 215 -15.80 5.27 -10.64
N ARG A 216 -15.38 5.76 -11.82
CA ARG A 216 -16.31 6.00 -12.94
C ARG A 216 -16.93 4.72 -13.52
N ASN A 217 -16.37 3.52 -13.28
CA ASN A 217 -16.84 2.28 -13.93
C ASN A 217 -16.50 0.94 -13.25
N SER A 218 -16.00 0.89 -12.01
CA SER A 218 -15.82 -0.39 -11.32
C SER A 218 -16.11 -0.27 -9.84
N GLY A 219 -17.09 -1.05 -9.37
CA GLY A 219 -17.36 -1.25 -7.96
C GLY A 219 -16.15 -1.89 -7.29
N LYS A 220 -15.30 -1.03 -6.73
CA LYS A 220 -14.17 -1.31 -5.83
C LYS A 220 -12.93 -1.84 -6.54
N ALA A 221 -11.87 -1.03 -6.53
CA ALA A 221 -10.59 -1.35 -7.12
C ALA A 221 -9.60 -1.79 -6.02
N GLU A 222 -9.07 -3.01 -6.15
CA GLU A 222 -7.98 -3.52 -5.31
C GLU A 222 -6.60 -3.30 -5.96
N CYS A 223 -5.57 -3.27 -5.11
CA CYS A 223 -4.19 -3.14 -5.55
C CYS A 223 -3.76 -4.39 -6.29
N GLY A 224 -2.98 -4.23 -7.37
CA GLY A 224 -2.34 -5.37 -8.04
C GLY A 224 -1.39 -6.19 -7.16
N LEU A 225 -1.15 -5.78 -5.91
CA LEU A 225 -0.39 -6.54 -4.91
C LEU A 225 -1.13 -7.79 -4.41
N HIS A 226 -2.46 -7.84 -4.57
CA HIS A 226 -3.29 -8.98 -4.16
C HIS A 226 -3.91 -9.68 -5.38
N TRP A 227 -3.20 -9.67 -6.51
CA TRP A 227 -3.66 -10.22 -7.78
C TRP A 227 -3.64 -11.76 -7.80
N ASN A 228 -4.80 -12.40 -7.95
CA ASN A 228 -4.90 -13.84 -8.24
C ASN A 228 -4.87 -14.07 -9.77
N PRO A 229 -3.84 -14.74 -10.32
CA PRO A 229 -3.72 -15.03 -11.75
C PRO A 229 -4.67 -16.13 -12.26
N GLU A 230 -5.26 -16.96 -11.39
CA GLU A 230 -6.14 -18.07 -11.78
C GLU A 230 -7.55 -17.62 -12.18
N THR A 231 -8.07 -16.56 -11.56
CA THR A 231 -9.47 -16.16 -11.74
C THR A 231 -9.67 -15.09 -12.82
N GLY A 232 -8.65 -14.30 -13.14
CA GLY A 232 -8.60 -13.41 -14.31
C GLY A 232 -9.76 -12.42 -14.50
N LYS A 233 -10.70 -12.28 -13.55
CA LYS A 233 -11.97 -11.58 -13.76
C LYS A 233 -12.16 -10.42 -12.79
N ALA A 234 -12.60 -9.30 -13.35
CA ALA A 234 -13.31 -8.24 -12.64
C ALA A 234 -14.65 -8.06 -13.36
N GLU A 235 -15.77 -8.33 -12.69
CA GLU A 235 -17.10 -8.01 -13.20
C GLU A 235 -17.98 -7.46 -12.09
N ALA A 236 -18.38 -6.19 -12.25
CA ALA A 236 -19.79 -5.79 -12.22
C ALA A 236 -19.91 -4.37 -12.79
N THR A 237 -20.77 -4.24 -13.81
CA THR A 237 -21.10 -3.00 -14.51
C THR A 237 -22.01 -2.11 -13.68
N CYS A 238 -21.92 -0.78 -13.85
CA CYS A 238 -22.83 0.17 -13.22
C CYS A 238 -23.39 1.18 -14.24
N LYS A 239 -24.70 1.42 -14.16
CA LYS A 239 -25.48 2.35 -14.99
C LYS A 239 -25.44 3.77 -14.43
N ASP A 240 -25.25 4.71 -15.36
CA ASP A 240 -25.65 6.11 -15.44
C ASP A 240 -25.87 6.97 -14.18
N ARG A 241 -25.03 8.01 -14.06
CA ARG A 241 -25.47 9.38 -13.75
C ARG A 241 -24.57 10.43 -14.44
N PRO A 242 -25.11 11.59 -14.85
CA PRO A 242 -24.48 12.46 -15.83
C PRO A 242 -23.37 13.36 -15.25
N HIS A 243 -22.47 13.72 -16.16
CA HIS A 243 -21.27 14.54 -16.01
C HIS A 243 -21.37 15.73 -15.03
N ALA A 244 -20.37 15.82 -14.14
CA ALA A 244 -20.08 17.02 -13.37
C ALA A 244 -19.81 18.21 -14.31
N ALA A 245 -20.45 19.33 -13.96
CA ALA A 245 -20.47 20.59 -14.68
C ALA A 245 -19.06 21.16 -14.92
N ALA A 246 -18.93 21.83 -16.06
CA ALA A 246 -17.73 22.54 -16.50
C ALA A 246 -17.24 23.53 -15.43
N ALA A 247 -15.96 23.40 -15.06
CA ALA A 247 -15.23 24.46 -14.37
C ALA A 247 -15.19 25.70 -15.28
N LYS A 248 -15.61 26.84 -14.72
CA LYS A 248 -15.61 28.14 -15.40
C LYS A 248 -14.19 28.50 -15.85
N LYS A 249 -14.07 29.00 -17.09
CA LYS A 249 -12.84 29.57 -17.63
C LYS A 249 -12.45 30.79 -16.82
N GLU A 250 -11.29 30.75 -16.17
CA GLU A 250 -10.60 31.96 -15.70
C GLU A 250 -9.82 32.58 -16.87
N GLU A 251 -9.95 33.89 -17.04
CA GLU A 251 -9.29 34.69 -18.08
C GLU A 251 -7.77 34.73 -17.87
N LYS A 252 -7.01 34.53 -18.95
CA LYS A 252 -5.55 34.64 -18.97
C LYS A 252 -5.14 36.12 -18.88
N PRO A 253 -4.21 36.52 -18.00
CA PRO A 253 -3.62 37.85 -18.06
C PRO A 253 -2.69 38.00 -19.27
N SER A 254 -2.75 39.20 -19.87
CA SER A 254 -1.96 39.67 -21.00
C SER A 254 -0.45 39.59 -20.73
N LEU A 255 0.28 38.93 -21.63
CA LEU A 255 1.75 38.93 -21.65
C LEU A 255 2.23 40.18 -22.41
N THR A 256 2.78 41.16 -21.70
CA THR A 256 3.59 42.19 -22.34
C THR A 256 4.82 42.52 -21.49
N LYS A 257 5.99 42.30 -22.11
CA LYS A 257 7.37 42.68 -21.71
C LYS A 257 8.03 41.82 -20.61
N LEU A 258 8.68 40.74 -21.03
CA LEU A 258 9.78 40.11 -20.29
C LEU A 258 11.10 40.44 -21.00
N GLN A 259 12.04 41.06 -20.26
CA GLN A 259 13.43 41.24 -20.68
C GLN A 259 14.20 39.92 -20.58
N PRO A 260 15.29 39.71 -21.35
CA PRO A 260 15.96 38.42 -21.40
C PRO A 260 16.72 38.14 -20.10
N VAL A 261 16.24 37.16 -19.33
CA VAL A 261 16.96 36.56 -18.21
C VAL A 261 17.84 35.41 -18.72
N HIS A 262 19.10 35.44 -18.31
CA HIS A 262 20.10 34.39 -18.56
C HIS A 262 19.60 33.03 -18.07
N PHE A 263 19.59 32.03 -18.96
CA PHE A 263 19.37 30.63 -18.59
C PHE A 263 20.62 30.07 -17.91
N GLY A 264 20.69 30.19 -16.59
CA GLY A 264 21.42 29.23 -15.77
C GLY A 264 20.58 27.96 -15.73
N ALA A 265 21.06 26.88 -16.36
CA ALA A 265 20.39 25.59 -16.33
C ALA A 265 20.40 25.04 -14.90
N HIS A 266 19.34 25.33 -14.15
CA HIS A 266 18.99 24.63 -12.93
C HIS A 266 17.90 23.63 -13.30
N TRP A 267 18.27 22.35 -13.30
CA TRP A 267 17.33 21.23 -13.26
C TRP A 267 16.73 21.11 -11.87
#